data_AF-A0A0C2JA12-F1
#
_entry.id   AF-A0A0C2JA12-F1
#
_cell.length_a   1.000
_cell.length_b   1.000
_cell.length_c   1.000
_cell.angle_alpha   90.00
_cell.angle_beta   90.00
_cell.angle_gamma   90.00
#
_symmetry.space_group_name_H-M   'P 1'
#
loop_
_entity.id
_entity.type
_entity.pdbx_description
1 polymer ?
#
loop_
_entity_poly.entity_id
_entity_poly.type
_entity_poly.pdbx_seq_one_letter_code
_entity_poly.pdbx_strand_id
1 'polypeptide(L)'
;MSDITSILNVQKQLIDNLPGWHSIPRSELHLSLSNTLYFQHQWIAGIVQTSKEELLHFSQFDIGITEFKAYINEDFKRTFIGLKITLNDEKNPSFHISVAYTDFNMFEMANRFLESYKTQVSLNFRVDKVRLKTGNQEFEFKLH
;
A
#
# COMPACT_ATOMS: atom_id res chain seq x y z
N MET A 1 20.87 -1.11 -10.23
CA MET A 1 20.78 -1.49 -8.79
C MET A 1 19.35 -1.91 -8.57
N SER A 2 19.08 -3.03 -7.91
CA SER A 2 17.71 -3.55 -7.76
C SER A 2 16.77 -2.50 -7.19
N ASP A 3 15.60 -2.32 -7.79
CA ASP A 3 14.65 -1.25 -7.43
C ASP A 3 14.16 -1.36 -5.97
N ILE A 4 14.25 -2.55 -5.35
CA ILE A 4 14.00 -2.75 -3.90
C ILE A 4 14.99 -1.99 -3.02
N THR A 5 16.24 -1.84 -3.44
CA THR A 5 17.26 -1.09 -2.70
C THR A 5 16.85 0.37 -2.53
N SER A 6 16.12 0.92 -3.50
CA SER A 6 15.58 2.28 -3.42
C SER A 6 14.54 2.43 -2.31
N ILE A 7 13.67 1.42 -2.11
CA ILE A 7 12.71 1.40 -0.99
C ILE A 7 13.45 1.38 0.34
N LEU A 8 14.42 0.48 0.49
CA LEU A 8 15.19 0.34 1.72
C LEU A 8 16.00 1.61 2.03
N ASN A 9 16.56 2.26 1.00
CA ASN A 9 17.29 3.50 1.16
C ASN A 9 16.37 4.63 1.61
N VAL A 10 15.18 4.79 1.00
CA VAL A 10 14.22 5.81 1.43
C VAL A 10 13.74 5.55 2.85
N GLN A 11 13.42 4.31 3.22
CA GLN A 11 13.05 3.95 4.59
C GLN A 11 14.16 4.32 5.58
N LYS A 12 15.41 3.96 5.27
CA LYS A 12 16.56 4.27 6.11
C LYS A 12 16.74 5.78 6.28
N GLN A 13 16.79 6.53 5.17
CA GLN A 13 16.97 7.98 5.21
C GLN A 13 15.83 8.68 5.95
N LEU A 14 14.59 8.20 5.80
CA LEU A 14 13.45 8.76 6.50
C LEU A 14 13.59 8.56 8.02
N ILE A 15 13.92 7.35 8.46
CA ILE A 15 14.05 7.01 9.89
C ILE A 15 15.26 7.72 10.52
N ASP A 16 16.39 7.78 9.80
CA ASP A 16 17.63 8.39 10.30
C ASP A 16 17.49 9.91 10.45
N ASN A 17 16.69 10.57 9.58
CA ASN A 17 16.58 12.04 9.56
C ASN A 17 15.29 12.58 10.20
N LEU A 18 14.21 11.79 10.26
CA LEU A 18 12.93 12.21 10.82
C LEU A 18 12.51 11.28 11.96
N PRO A 19 12.56 11.76 13.23
CA PRO A 19 12.16 10.93 14.37
C PRO A 19 10.66 10.64 14.36
N GLY A 20 10.29 9.45 14.86
CA GLY A 20 8.89 9.02 14.94
C GLY A 20 8.36 8.33 13.68
N TRP A 21 9.22 8.09 12.69
CA TRP A 21 8.89 7.26 11.51
C TRP A 21 9.22 5.80 11.74
N HIS A 22 8.38 4.93 11.17
CA HIS A 22 8.48 3.48 11.24
C HIS A 22 8.51 2.90 9.82
N SER A 23 9.41 1.94 9.57
CA SER A 23 9.42 1.19 8.30
C SER A 23 8.36 0.10 8.33
N ILE A 24 7.70 -0.10 7.20
CA ILE A 24 6.80 -1.24 7.00
C ILE A 24 7.63 -2.40 6.44
N PRO A 25 7.65 -3.56 7.10
CA PRO A 25 8.42 -4.70 6.62
C PRO A 25 7.82 -5.24 5.32
N ARG A 26 8.67 -5.85 4.48
CA ARG A 26 8.26 -6.39 3.18
C ARG A 26 7.06 -7.34 3.25
N SER A 27 6.96 -8.14 4.32
CA SER A 27 5.86 -9.09 4.55
C SER A 27 4.50 -8.43 4.76
N GLU A 28 4.48 -7.15 5.11
CA GLU A 28 3.27 -6.37 5.42
C GLU A 28 2.93 -5.36 4.33
N LEU A 29 3.76 -5.20 3.30
CA LEU A 29 3.46 -4.36 2.16
C LEU A 29 2.21 -4.88 1.45
N HIS A 30 1.23 -3.99 1.28
CA HIS A 30 -0.02 -4.29 0.60
C HIS A 30 -0.54 -3.05 -0.12
N LEU A 31 -1.42 -3.29 -1.08
CA LEU A 31 -2.20 -2.27 -1.77
C LEU A 31 -3.64 -2.43 -1.29
N SER A 32 -4.18 -1.40 -0.64
CA SER A 32 -5.56 -1.41 -0.13
C SER A 32 -6.56 -1.27 -1.28
N LEU A 33 -7.46 -2.24 -1.43
CA LEU A 33 -8.51 -2.25 -2.46
C LEU A 33 -9.83 -1.63 -1.98
N SER A 34 -10.01 -1.50 -0.68
CA SER A 34 -11.21 -0.91 -0.07
C SER A 34 -10.86 -0.14 1.19
N ASN A 35 -11.75 0.77 1.57
CA ASN A 35 -11.82 1.28 2.93
C ASN A 35 -12.27 0.18 3.91
N THR A 36 -12.26 0.50 5.20
CA THR A 36 -12.85 -0.39 6.22
C THR A 36 -14.36 -0.41 6.05
N LEU A 37 -14.92 -1.58 5.77
CA LEU A 37 -16.35 -1.80 5.60
C LEU A 37 -16.93 -2.49 6.85
N TYR A 38 -18.15 -2.10 7.24
CA TYR A 38 -18.84 -2.66 8.40
C TYR A 38 -20.02 -3.51 7.95
N PHE A 39 -20.01 -4.79 8.33
CA PHE A 39 -21.07 -5.75 8.01
C PHE A 39 -21.51 -6.50 9.27
N GLN A 40 -22.74 -7.02 9.28
CA GLN A 40 -23.14 -7.96 10.32
C GLN A 40 -22.41 -9.29 10.13
N HIS A 41 -22.06 -9.96 11.23
CA HIS A 41 -21.26 -11.19 11.22
C HIS A 41 -21.81 -12.29 10.27
N GLN A 42 -23.13 -12.40 10.15
CA GLN A 42 -23.79 -13.38 9.28
C GLN A 42 -23.44 -13.23 7.78
N TRP A 43 -23.03 -12.04 7.33
CA TRP A 43 -22.66 -11.81 5.93
C TRP A 43 -21.21 -12.17 5.62
N ILE A 44 -20.35 -12.32 6.63
CA ILE A 44 -18.91 -12.55 6.43
C ILE A 44 -18.68 -13.81 5.59
N ALA A 45 -19.37 -14.90 5.91
CA ALA A 45 -19.24 -16.16 5.19
C ALA A 45 -19.63 -16.01 3.70
N GLY A 46 -20.72 -15.30 3.41
CA GLY A 46 -21.16 -15.01 2.05
C GLY A 46 -20.13 -14.16 1.28
N ILE A 47 -19.62 -13.10 1.90
CA ILE A 47 -18.61 -12.21 1.28
C ILE A 47 -17.33 -12.98 0.96
N VAL A 48 -16.85 -13.82 1.89
CA VAL A 48 -15.65 -14.66 1.69
C VAL A 48 -15.88 -15.63 0.53
N GLN A 49 -17.05 -16.28 0.48
CA GLN A 49 -17.36 -17.23 -0.58
C GLN A 49 -17.48 -16.57 -1.95
N THR A 50 -18.21 -15.45 -2.05
CA THR A 50 -18.32 -14.70 -3.31
C THR A 50 -16.95 -14.16 -3.74
N SER A 51 -16.15 -13.63 -2.81
CA SER A 51 -14.78 -13.18 -3.13
C SER A 51 -13.94 -14.32 -3.70
N LYS A 52 -14.05 -15.52 -3.13
CA LYS A 52 -13.35 -16.71 -3.64
C LYS A 52 -13.79 -17.05 -5.06
N GLU A 53 -15.09 -17.10 -5.32
CA GLU A 53 -15.66 -17.44 -6.63
C GLU A 53 -15.25 -16.44 -7.71
N GLU A 54 -15.33 -15.15 -7.43
CA GLU A 54 -14.96 -14.10 -8.38
C GLU A 54 -13.43 -14.07 -8.64
N LEU A 55 -12.62 -14.21 -7.59
CA LEU A 55 -11.15 -14.14 -7.72
C LEU A 55 -10.53 -15.40 -8.36
N LEU A 56 -11.22 -16.55 -8.33
CA LEU A 56 -10.80 -17.75 -9.07
C LEU A 56 -10.76 -17.55 -10.59
N HIS A 57 -11.43 -16.54 -11.11
CA HIS A 57 -11.41 -16.24 -12.55
C HIS A 57 -10.45 -15.12 -12.92
N PHE A 58 -9.79 -14.53 -11.92
CA PHE A 58 -8.94 -13.36 -12.13
C PHE A 58 -7.49 -13.79 -12.34
N SER A 59 -6.91 -13.37 -13.46
CA SER A 59 -5.51 -13.65 -13.76
C SER A 59 -4.57 -12.77 -12.95
N GLN A 60 -3.40 -13.30 -12.64
CA GLN A 60 -2.29 -12.52 -12.10
C GLN A 60 -1.90 -11.40 -13.08
N PHE A 61 -1.53 -10.24 -12.55
CA PHE A 61 -1.20 -9.06 -13.34
C PHE A 61 -0.03 -8.31 -12.73
N ASP A 62 0.59 -7.44 -13.52
CA ASP A 62 1.72 -6.63 -13.08
C ASP A 62 1.25 -5.20 -12.79
N ILE A 63 1.74 -4.65 -11.68
CA ILE A 63 1.55 -3.23 -11.33
C ILE A 63 2.89 -2.50 -11.42
N GLY A 64 2.89 -1.37 -12.12
CA GLY A 64 4.02 -0.45 -12.21
C GLY A 64 3.97 0.61 -11.11
N ILE A 65 5.13 1.00 -10.62
CA ILE A 65 5.31 2.08 -9.65
C ILE A 65 6.33 3.07 -10.18
N THR A 66 6.01 4.35 -10.09
CA THR A 66 6.84 5.43 -10.67
C THR A 66 7.42 6.40 -9.66
N GLU A 67 6.79 6.56 -8.50
CA GLU A 67 7.20 7.61 -7.55
C GLU A 67 6.83 7.29 -6.10
N PHE A 68 7.61 7.86 -5.17
CA PHE A 68 7.21 8.00 -3.78
C PHE A 68 6.29 9.22 -3.63
N LYS A 69 5.30 9.11 -2.75
CA LYS A 69 4.39 10.19 -2.41
C LYS A 69 4.00 10.12 -0.93
N ALA A 70 3.78 11.27 -0.30
CA ALA A 70 3.20 11.32 1.03
C ALA A 70 1.68 11.13 0.95
N TYR A 71 1.13 10.38 1.89
CA TYR A 71 -0.30 10.17 2.07
C TYR A 71 -0.67 10.45 3.52
N ILE A 72 -1.93 10.79 3.73
CA ILE A 72 -2.48 11.00 5.06
C ILE A 72 -3.74 10.15 5.18
N ASN A 73 -3.97 9.55 6.36
CA ASN A 73 -5.21 8.82 6.58
C ASN A 73 -6.41 9.77 6.70
N GLU A 74 -7.61 9.18 6.64
CA GLU A 74 -8.89 9.90 6.63
C GLU A 74 -9.12 10.78 7.87
N ASP A 75 -8.54 10.44 9.03
CA ASP A 75 -8.67 11.23 10.27
C ASP A 75 -7.55 12.26 10.48
N PHE A 76 -6.65 12.40 9.50
CA PHE A 76 -5.54 13.36 9.49
C PHE A 76 -4.52 13.22 10.63
N LYS A 77 -4.43 12.04 11.25
CA LYS A 77 -3.49 11.79 12.36
C LYS A 77 -2.25 11.03 11.96
N ARG A 78 -2.30 10.21 10.91
CA ARG A 78 -1.18 9.37 10.47
C ARG A 78 -0.72 9.76 9.09
N THR A 79 0.59 9.88 8.94
CA THR A 79 1.23 10.15 7.65
C THR A 79 1.94 8.91 7.16
N PHE A 80 1.87 8.65 5.86
CA PHE A 80 2.50 7.52 5.20
C PHE A 80 3.41 8.02 4.08
N ILE A 81 4.55 7.36 3.89
CA ILE A 81 5.25 7.39 2.61
C ILE A 81 4.81 6.16 1.83
N GLY A 82 4.23 6.38 0.65
CA GLY A 82 3.73 5.34 -0.22
C GLY A 82 4.38 5.36 -1.58
N LEU A 83 4.38 4.19 -2.22
CA LEU A 83 4.73 3.98 -3.61
C LEU A 83 3.47 4.11 -4.46
N LYS A 84 3.39 5.12 -5.31
CA LYS A 84 2.22 5.36 -6.15
C LYS A 84 2.17 4.38 -7.32
N ILE A 85 1.02 3.76 -7.51
CA ILE A 85 0.79 2.86 -8.64
C ILE A 85 0.46 3.65 -9.90
N THR A 86 1.12 3.32 -10.99
CA THR A 86 0.83 3.84 -12.32
C THR A 86 -0.36 3.08 -12.90
N LEU A 87 -1.52 3.72 -12.93
CA LEU A 87 -2.68 3.24 -13.66
C LEU A 87 -2.97 4.20 -14.81
N ASN A 88 -3.37 3.65 -15.95
CA ASN A 88 -3.76 4.43 -17.14
C ASN A 88 -5.19 4.99 -17.03
N ASP A 89 -5.71 5.19 -15.82
CA ASP A 89 -7.08 5.61 -15.57
C ASP A 89 -7.11 6.96 -14.82
N GLU A 90 -7.79 7.95 -15.41
CA GLU A 90 -7.98 9.28 -14.82
C GLU A 90 -8.83 9.24 -13.53
N LYS A 91 -9.60 8.17 -13.30
CA LYS A 91 -10.40 7.97 -12.07
C LYS A 91 -9.66 7.19 -10.98
N ASN A 92 -8.34 7.07 -11.07
CA ASN A 92 -7.53 6.32 -10.12
C ASN A 92 -7.75 6.83 -8.67
N PRO A 93 -8.22 5.98 -7.73
CA PRO A 93 -8.43 6.34 -6.32
C PRO A 93 -7.13 6.56 -5.53
N SER A 94 -6.02 6.86 -6.22
CA SER A 94 -4.67 7.00 -5.66
C SER A 94 -4.15 5.73 -4.98
N PHE A 95 -4.27 4.59 -5.67
CA PHE A 95 -3.69 3.34 -5.19
C PHE A 95 -2.19 3.50 -4.91
N HIS A 96 -1.78 2.97 -3.77
CA HIS A 96 -0.40 3.05 -3.30
C HIS A 96 -0.06 1.87 -2.39
N ILE A 97 1.24 1.61 -2.25
CA ILE A 97 1.79 0.68 -1.27
C ILE A 97 2.54 1.50 -0.23
N SER A 98 2.05 1.54 1.00
CA SER A 98 2.73 2.23 2.10
C SER A 98 4.01 1.49 2.47
N VAL A 99 5.14 2.21 2.52
CA VAL A 99 6.45 1.66 2.89
C VAL A 99 6.95 2.19 4.23
N ALA A 100 6.44 3.32 4.70
CA ALA A 100 6.73 3.85 6.01
C ALA A 100 5.54 4.65 6.53
N TYR A 101 5.43 4.78 7.85
CA TYR A 101 4.38 5.56 8.49
C TYR A 101 4.86 6.26 9.75
N THR A 102 4.09 7.23 10.21
CA THR A 102 4.20 7.85 11.52
C THR A 102 2.82 8.09 12.12
N ASP A 103 2.69 8.02 13.44
CA ASP A 103 1.45 8.28 14.17
C ASP A 103 1.11 9.78 14.29
N PHE A 104 1.86 10.63 13.60
CA PHE A 104 1.69 12.08 13.60
C PHE A 104 1.33 12.62 12.22
N ASN A 105 0.68 13.79 12.19
CA ASN A 105 0.51 14.56 10.97
C ASN A 105 1.82 15.28 10.62
N MET A 106 2.61 14.63 9.77
CA MET A 106 3.88 15.12 9.24
C MET A 106 3.81 15.28 7.71
N PHE A 107 2.62 15.42 7.13
CA PHE A 107 2.41 15.41 5.68
C PHE A 107 3.28 16.43 4.93
N GLU A 108 3.33 17.68 5.40
CA GLU A 108 4.16 18.73 4.81
C GLU A 108 5.66 18.42 4.93
N MET A 109 6.09 17.86 6.06
CA MET A 109 7.48 17.49 6.30
C MET A 109 7.90 16.31 5.42
N ALA A 110 7.00 15.33 5.26
CA ALA A 110 7.16 14.18 4.37
C ALA A 110 7.32 14.62 2.92
N ASN A 111 6.50 15.55 2.43
CA ASN A 111 6.61 16.08 1.07
C ASN A 111 7.96 16.79 0.86
N ARG A 112 8.39 17.65 1.79
CA ARG A 112 9.71 18.31 1.70
C ARG A 112 10.87 17.31 1.69
N PHE A 113 10.77 16.26 2.51
CA PHE A 113 11.76 15.18 2.51
C PHE A 113 11.82 14.51 1.13
N LEU A 114 10.67 14.13 0.55
CA LEU A 114 10.60 13.51 -0.77
C LEU A 114 11.10 14.43 -1.89
N GLU A 115 10.81 15.73 -1.83
CA GLU A 115 11.32 16.71 -2.82
C GLU A 115 12.85 16.84 -2.80
N SER A 116 13.45 16.75 -1.61
CA SER A 116 14.91 16.72 -1.46
C SER A 116 15.53 15.41 -1.96
N TYR A 117 14.76 14.32 -1.89
CA TYR A 117 15.11 12.98 -2.35
C TYR A 117 14.43 12.69 -3.71
N LYS A 118 14.89 13.35 -4.79
CA LYS A 118 14.46 13.13 -6.18
C LYS A 118 14.77 11.71 -6.68
N THR A 119 14.13 10.71 -6.08
CA THR A 119 14.37 9.31 -6.35
C THR A 119 13.25 8.84 -7.26
N GLN A 120 13.52 8.80 -8.56
CA GLN A 120 12.68 8.05 -9.47
C GLN A 120 12.87 6.56 -9.16
N VAL A 121 11.76 5.87 -8.96
CA VAL A 121 11.73 4.42 -8.82
C VAL A 121 10.92 3.86 -9.97
N SER A 122 11.40 2.77 -10.55
CA SER A 122 10.64 2.01 -11.54
C SER A 122 10.55 0.59 -11.03
N LEU A 123 9.48 0.30 -10.29
CA LEU A 123 9.24 -1.05 -9.77
C LEU A 123 8.09 -1.69 -10.53
N ASN A 124 8.23 -2.97 -10.82
CA ASN A 124 7.12 -3.81 -11.26
C ASN A 124 6.89 -4.90 -10.22
N PHE A 125 5.65 -5.03 -9.76
CA PHE A 125 5.23 -6.09 -8.86
C PHE A 125 4.22 -6.99 -9.55
N ARG A 126 4.48 -8.30 -9.51
CA ARG A 126 3.48 -9.30 -9.87
C ARG A 126 2.48 -9.43 -8.73
N VAL A 127 1.21 -9.17 -9.00
CA VAL A 127 0.11 -9.44 -8.08
C VAL A 127 -0.38 -10.86 -8.34
N ASP A 128 -0.11 -11.75 -7.38
CA ASP A 128 -0.46 -13.16 -7.46
C ASP A 128 -1.56 -13.58 -6.49
N LYS A 129 -2.01 -12.65 -5.64
CA LYS A 129 -3.01 -12.91 -4.61
C LYS A 129 -3.72 -11.66 -4.13
N VAL A 130 -4.91 -11.88 -3.61
CA VAL A 130 -5.72 -10.88 -2.89
C VAL A 130 -6.00 -11.40 -1.49
N ARG A 131 -6.02 -10.50 -0.52
CA ARG A 131 -6.30 -10.81 0.88
C ARG A 131 -7.56 -10.08 1.34
N LEU A 132 -8.42 -10.79 2.07
CA LEU A 132 -9.60 -10.25 2.73
C LEU A 132 -9.42 -10.39 4.24
N LYS A 133 -9.43 -9.26 4.95
CA LYS A 133 -9.33 -9.23 6.41
C LYS A 133 -10.69 -8.88 7.03
N THR A 134 -11.17 -9.73 7.93
CA THR A 134 -12.46 -9.55 8.63
C THR A 134 -12.25 -9.66 10.14
N GLY A 135 -12.17 -8.53 10.83
CA GLY A 135 -11.84 -8.50 12.26
C GLY A 135 -10.50 -9.20 12.53
N ASN A 136 -10.56 -10.37 13.17
CA ASN A 136 -9.39 -11.18 13.54
C ASN A 136 -9.06 -12.31 12.55
N GLN A 137 -9.81 -12.42 11.45
CA GLN A 137 -9.59 -13.44 10.43
C GLN A 137 -9.01 -12.81 9.16
N GLU A 138 -8.18 -13.58 8.46
CA GLU A 138 -7.60 -13.20 7.18
C GLU A 138 -7.73 -14.38 6.22
N PHE A 139 -8.19 -14.09 5.01
CA PHE A 139 -8.39 -15.06 3.93
C PHE A 139 -7.50 -14.65 2.75
N GLU A 140 -6.75 -15.60 2.19
CA GLU A 140 -5.88 -15.37 1.03
C GLU A 140 -6.43 -16.13 -0.19
N PHE A 141 -6.55 -15.43 -1.31
CA PHE A 141 -7.03 -15.96 -2.57
C PHE A 141 -5.93 -15.81 -3.62
N LYS A 142 -5.46 -16.92 -4.20
CA LYS A 142 -4.46 -16.89 -5.27
C LYS A 142 -5.13 -16.60 -6.60
N LEU A 143 -4.47 -15.79 -7.42
CA LEU A 143 -4.87 -15.44 -8.78
C LEU A 143 -4.21 -16.41 -9.77
N HIS A 144 -4.86 -16.60 -10.93
CA HIS A 144 -4.49 -17.60 -11.93
C HIS A 144 -3.45 -17.15 -12.95
#